data_AF-A0AB39STW2-F1
#
_entry.id   AF-A0AB39STW2-F1
#
_cell.length_a   1.000
_cell.length_b   1.000
_cell.length_c   1.000
_cell.angle_alpha   90.00
_cell.angle_beta   90.00
_cell.angle_gamma   90.00
#
_symmetry.space_group_name_H-M   'P 1'
#
loop_
_entity.id
_entity.type
_entity.pdbx_description
1 polymer ?
#
loop_
_entity_poly.entity_id
_entity_poly.type
_entity_poly.pdbx_seq_one_letter_code
_entity_poly.pdbx_strand_id
1 'polypeptide(L)' 'MLLETLETFLRCDGSWARTAEALHLHVNTVHYRIGRIEHVAGRDLSRLHDRLGLRAALLCRERPGR' A
#
# COMPACT_ATOMS: atom_id res chain seq x y z
N MET A 1 8.72 6.39 1.61
CA MET A 1 8.96 5.24 0.70
C MET A 1 8.00 4.06 0.87
N LEU A 2 8.16 3.07 1.78
CA LEU A 2 7.24 1.91 1.81
C LEU A 2 5.83 2.27 2.25
N LEU A 3 5.68 3.03 3.33
CA LEU A 3 4.37 3.47 3.82
C LEU A 3 3.63 4.34 2.79
N GLU A 4 4.33 5.29 2.20
CA GLU A 4 3.87 6.09 1.06
C GLU A 4 3.51 5.25 -0.17
N THR A 5 4.27 4.17 -0.44
CA THR A 5 3.94 3.22 -1.51
C THR A 5 2.65 2.49 -1.20
N LEU A 6 2.44 2.05 0.04
CA LEU A 6 1.19 1.41 0.48
C LEU A 6 0.00 2.37 0.38
N GLU A 7 0.13 3.59 0.91
CA GLU A 7 -0.91 4.62 0.87
C GLU A 7 -1.31 4.94 -0.58
N THR A 8 -0.32 5.09 -1.48
CA THR A 8 -0.57 5.33 -2.90
C THR A 8 -1.16 4.11 -3.59
N PHE A 9 -0.68 2.91 -3.30
CA PHE A 9 -1.22 1.67 -3.87
C PHE A 9 -2.68 1.46 -3.52
N LEU A 10 -3.06 1.71 -2.26
CA LEU A 10 -4.45 1.64 -1.82
C LEU A 10 -5.31 2.75 -2.45
N ARG A 11 -4.78 3.95 -2.63
CA ARG A 11 -5.45 5.06 -3.36
C ARG A 11 -5.63 4.75 -4.85
N CYS A 12 -4.75 3.94 -5.44
CA CYS A 12 -4.82 3.47 -6.82
C CYS A 12 -5.54 2.12 -6.97
N ASP A 13 -6.41 1.75 -6.02
CA ASP A 13 -7.19 0.49 -5.99
C ASP A 13 -6.36 -0.79 -6.17
N GLY A 14 -5.11 -0.78 -5.73
CA GLY A 14 -4.16 -1.89 -5.90
C GLY A 14 -3.57 -2.03 -7.31
N SER A 15 -3.63 -0.98 -8.14
CA SER A 15 -3.04 -0.99 -9.48
C SER A 15 -1.55 -0.68 -9.43
N TRP A 16 -0.74 -1.65 -9.85
CA TRP A 16 0.71 -1.52 -9.99
C TRP A 16 1.12 -0.35 -10.90
N ALA A 17 0.53 -0.28 -12.09
CA ALA A 17 0.84 0.73 -13.10
C ALA A 17 0.49 2.14 -12.62
N ARG A 18 -0.74 2.36 -12.12
CA ARG A 18 -1.15 3.67 -11.60
C ARG A 18 -0.32 4.11 -10.39
N THR A 19 0.08 3.16 -9.53
CA THR A 19 0.97 3.46 -8.39
C THR A 19 2.37 3.84 -8.85
N ALA A 20 2.90 3.15 -9.85
CA ALA A 20 4.21 3.43 -10.43
C ALA A 20 4.24 4.82 -11.06
N GLU A 21 3.21 5.16 -11.84
CA GLU A 21 3.01 6.48 -12.43
C GLU A 21 2.92 7.57 -11.34
N ALA A 22 2.04 7.40 -10.36
CA ALA A 22 1.83 8.39 -9.29
C ALA A 22 3.09 8.64 -8.44
N LEU A 23 3.95 7.63 -8.27
CA LEU A 23 5.20 7.74 -7.53
C LEU A 23 6.42 8.07 -8.42
N HIS A 24 6.24 8.17 -9.73
CA HIS A 24 7.32 8.33 -10.71
C HIS A 24 8.39 7.23 -10.58
N LEU A 25 7.95 5.99 -10.41
CA LEU A 25 8.81 4.81 -10.26
C LEU A 25 8.58 3.83 -11.40
N HIS A 26 9.57 2.96 -11.62
CA HIS A 26 9.35 1.78 -12.45
C HIS A 26 8.41 0.79 -11.74
N VAL A 27 7.54 0.12 -12.51
CA VAL A 27 6.54 -0.83 -11.97
C VAL A 27 7.17 -1.97 -11.16
N ASN A 28 8.35 -2.47 -11.57
CA ASN A 28 9.09 -3.49 -10.82
C ASN A 28 9.48 -3.02 -9.41
N THR A 29 9.81 -1.74 -9.23
CA THR A 29 10.12 -1.18 -7.92
C THR A 29 8.87 -1.17 -7.04
N VAL A 30 7.70 -0.91 -7.59
CA VAL A 30 6.43 -1.00 -6.86
C VAL A 30 6.15 -2.44 -6.46
N HIS A 31 6.28 -3.40 -7.38
CA HIS A 31 6.15 -4.84 -7.09
C HIS A 31 7.03 -5.27 -5.93
N TYR A 32 8.32 -4.94 -5.98
CA TYR A 32 9.25 -5.26 -4.91
C TYR A 32 8.83 -4.66 -3.55
N ARG A 33 8.43 -3.38 -3.55
CA ARG A 33 8.03 -2.68 -2.33
C ARG A 33 6.75 -3.25 -1.73
N ILE A 34 5.75 -3.56 -2.55
CA ILE A 34 4.51 -4.18 -2.06
C ILE A 34 4.77 -5.59 -1.55
N GLY A 35 5.56 -6.42 -2.24
CA GLY A 35 5.93 -7.74 -1.72
C GLY A 35 6.64 -7.66 -0.37
N ARG A 36 7.49 -6.64 -0.18
CA ARG A 36 8.11 -6.36 1.12
C ARG A 36 7.10 -5.93 2.19
N ILE A 37 6.09 -5.15 1.82
CA ILE A 37 5.01 -4.74 2.72
C ILE A 37 4.15 -5.95 3.11
N GLU A 38 3.79 -6.81 2.16
CA GLU A 38 3.05 -8.05 2.41
C GLU A 38 3.80 -8.96 3.39
N HIS A 39 5.11 -9.12 3.19
CA HIS A 39 5.96 -9.91 4.08
C HIS A 39 5.99 -9.35 5.52
N VAL A 40 6.16 -8.04 5.68
CA VAL A 40 6.24 -7.41 7.01
C VAL A 40 4.87 -7.35 7.70
N ALA A 41 3.80 -7.09 6.94
CA ALA A 41 2.46 -7.00 7.48
C ALA A 41 1.80 -8.36 7.72
N GLY A 42 2.31 -9.43 7.10
CA GLY A 42 1.67 -10.75 7.09
C GLY A 42 0.30 -10.72 6.38
N ARG A 43 0.18 -9.92 5.32
CA ARG A 43 -1.08 -9.65 4.60
C ARG A 43 -0.87 -9.84 3.11
N ASP A 44 -1.91 -10.26 2.40
CA ASP A 44 -1.91 -10.42 0.95
C ASP A 44 -2.67 -9.26 0.30
N LEU A 45 -1.95 -8.32 -0.30
CA LEU A 45 -2.49 -7.10 -0.90
C LEU A 45 -3.19 -7.36 -2.24
N SER A 46 -3.17 -8.58 -2.77
CA SER A 46 -4.09 -8.99 -3.84
C SER A 46 -5.53 -9.15 -3.34
N ARG A 47 -5.72 -9.47 -2.05
CA ARG A 47 -7.03 -9.68 -1.43
C ARG A 47 -7.66 -8.36 -1.00
N LEU A 48 -8.92 -8.16 -1.36
CA LEU A 48 -9.67 -6.96 -0.98
C LEU A 48 -9.75 -6.81 0.55
N HIS A 49 -10.02 -7.90 1.27
CA HIS A 49 -10.14 -7.89 2.72
C HIS A 49 -8.88 -7.34 3.41
N ASP A 50 -7.70 -7.80 3.00
CA ASP A 50 -6.43 -7.38 3.58
C ASP A 50 -6.09 -5.93 3.19
N ARG A 51 -6.41 -5.51 1.97
CA ARG A 51 -6.33 -4.09 1.55
C ARG A 51 -7.19 -3.18 2.41
N LEU A 52 -8.43 -3.58 2.68
CA LEU A 52 -9.34 -2.83 3.54
C LEU A 52 -8.85 -2.78 4.99
N GLY A 53 -8.33 -3.90 5.51
CA GLY A 53 -7.73 -3.95 6.85
C GLY A 53 -6.55 -2.99 7.00
N LEU A 54 -5.64 -2.97 6.01
CA LEU A 54 -4.52 -2.04 5.99
C LEU A 54 -4.96 -0.58 5.81
N ARG A 55 -5.98 -0.32 4.98
CA ARG A 55 -6.58 1.02 4.86
C ARG A 55 -7.14 1.51 6.18
N ALA A 56 -7.87 0.66 6.92
CA ALA A 56 -8.40 0.99 8.22
C ALA A 56 -7.29 1.26 9.25
N ALA A 57 -6.23 0.44 9.25
CA ALA A 57 -5.08 0.66 10.13
C ALA A 57 -4.39 2.01 9.89
N LEU A 58 -4.25 2.44 8.63
CA LEU A 58 -3.71 3.76 8.28
C LEU A 58 -4.60 4.89 8.81
N LEU A 59 -5.93 4.78 8.66
CA LEU A 59 -6.87 5.77 9.18
C LEU A 59 -6.84 5.86 10.71
N CYS A 60 -6.69 4.72 11.41
CA CYS A 60 -6.55 4.70 12.86
C CYS A 60 -5.25 5.37 13.33
N ARG A 61 -4.15 5.23 12.57
CA ARG A 61 -2.87 5.90 12.85
C ARG A 61 -2.95 7.41 12.67
N GLU A 62 -3.69 7.87 11.66
CA GLU A 62 -3.82 9.30 11.35
C GLU A 62 -4.70 10.07 12.33
N ARG A 63 -5.38 9.40 13.27
CA ARG A 63 -6.14 10.09 14.32
C ARG A 63 -5.19 10.89 15.22
N PRO A 64 -5.19 12.23 15.15
CA PRO A 64 -4.50 13.05 16.12
C PRO A 64 -5.38 13.13 17.37
N GLY A 65 -4.93 12.57 18.49
CA GLY A 65 -5.59 12.73 19.78
C GLY A 65 -6.51 11.56 20.15
N ARG A 66 -5.97 10.67 20.96
CA ARG A 66 -6.57 10.39 22.26
C ARG A 66 -5.59 10.85 23.34
#